data_AF-A0AAN7A8I9-F1
#
_entry.id   AF-A0AAN7A8I9-F1
#
_cell.length_a   1.000
_cell.length_b   1.000
_cell.length_c   1.000
_cell.angle_alpha   90.00
_cell.angle_beta   90.00
_cell.angle_gamma   90.00
#
_symmetry.space_group_name_H-M   'P 1'
#
loop_
_entity.id
_entity.type
_entity.pdbx_description
1 polymer ?
#
loop_
_entity_poly.entity_id
_entity_poly.type
_entity_poly.pdbx_seq_one_letter_code
_entity_poly.pdbx_strand_id
1 'polypeptide(L)'
;MPPRSAAVIDDSPTALTVILKHGITSVFLFASPSWTFEKLSTDLLEVLRDRYPDGLATSTDEESTITPIPAENSDVKVVFGTPRDADDYTKGFKKFDVGPKDTLGKKGLKKVSTLAFALLGPDQDEDRLVKFEVAFPVNDVEA
;
A
#
# COMPACT_ATOMS: atom_id res chain seq x y z
N MET A 1 17.75 -17.82 -30.28
CA MET A 1 17.04 -16.85 -29.44
C MET A 1 16.47 -17.62 -28.26
N PRO A 2 16.73 -17.25 -26.99
CA PRO A 2 16.03 -17.87 -25.89
C PRO A 2 14.57 -17.33 -25.88
N PRO A 3 13.58 -18.14 -25.51
CA PRO A 3 12.25 -17.62 -25.27
C PRO A 3 12.31 -16.70 -24.05
N ARG A 4 11.73 -15.51 -24.21
CA ARG A 4 11.48 -14.54 -23.14
C ARG A 4 10.79 -15.28 -22.00
N SER A 5 11.31 -15.14 -20.78
CA SER A 5 10.68 -15.60 -19.55
C SER A 5 9.21 -15.20 -19.57
N ALA A 6 8.35 -16.18 -19.83
CA ALA A 6 6.93 -16.02 -19.60
C ALA A 6 6.82 -15.78 -18.08
N ALA A 7 6.33 -14.61 -17.70
CA ALA A 7 5.87 -14.38 -16.36
C ALA A 7 5.00 -15.58 -16.00
N VAL A 8 5.43 -16.36 -15.02
CA VAL A 8 4.61 -17.41 -14.42
C VAL A 8 3.48 -16.63 -13.75
N ILE A 9 2.42 -16.38 -14.51
CA ILE A 9 1.16 -15.92 -13.95
C ILE A 9 0.64 -17.16 -13.23
N ASP A 10 0.93 -17.19 -11.94
CA ASP A 10 0.44 -18.20 -11.02
C ASP A 10 -1.10 -18.10 -11.02
N ASP A 11 -1.74 -18.89 -11.88
CA ASP A 11 -3.20 -19.08 -11.98
C ASP A 11 -3.70 -19.88 -10.76
N SER A 12 -3.31 -19.43 -9.57
CA SER A 12 -3.89 -19.92 -8.34
C SER A 12 -5.27 -19.27 -8.19
N PRO A 13 -6.38 -20.03 -8.10
CA PRO A 13 -7.75 -19.50 -7.90
C PRO A 13 -7.95 -18.74 -6.57
N THR A 14 -6.87 -18.51 -5.84
CA THR A 14 -6.75 -17.88 -4.52
C THR A 14 -5.93 -16.58 -4.52
N ALA A 15 -5.49 -16.07 -5.68
CA ALA A 15 -4.81 -14.78 -5.76
C ALA A 15 -5.68 -13.65 -5.15
N LEU A 16 -5.05 -12.83 -4.31
CA LEU A 16 -5.64 -11.69 -3.62
C LEU A 16 -5.27 -10.39 -4.36
N THR A 17 -6.25 -9.51 -4.54
CA THR A 17 -6.01 -8.14 -5.01
C THR A 17 -5.95 -7.22 -3.80
N VAL A 18 -4.79 -6.61 -3.56
CA VAL A 18 -4.59 -5.66 -2.48
C VAL A 18 -4.56 -4.25 -3.06
N ILE A 19 -5.50 -3.42 -2.62
CA ILE A 19 -5.60 -2.02 -3.01
C ILE A 19 -4.90 -1.19 -1.94
N LEU A 20 -3.73 -0.64 -2.28
CA LEU A 20 -2.86 0.11 -1.39
C LEU A 20 -3.08 1.60 -1.62
N LYS A 21 -3.61 2.29 -0.63
CA LYS A 21 -3.94 3.72 -0.69
C LYS A 21 -2.94 4.57 0.10
N HIS A 22 -2.52 5.67 -0.51
CA HIS A 22 -1.72 6.70 0.11
C HIS A 22 -2.01 8.04 -0.57
N GLY A 23 -2.50 9.01 0.18
CA GLY A 23 -2.97 10.27 -0.38
C GLY A 23 -4.11 10.04 -1.37
N ILE A 24 -3.97 10.66 -2.54
CA ILE A 24 -4.85 10.43 -3.69
C ILE A 24 -4.45 9.19 -4.53
N THR A 25 -3.29 8.60 -4.23
CA THR A 25 -2.75 7.49 -5.02
C THR A 25 -3.31 6.16 -4.54
N SER A 26 -3.77 5.35 -5.50
CA SER A 26 -4.21 3.98 -5.27
C SER A 26 -3.38 3.04 -6.14
N VAL A 27 -2.61 2.15 -5.50
CA VAL A 27 -1.80 1.13 -6.16
C VAL A 27 -2.49 -0.22 -6.01
N PHE A 28 -2.61 -0.97 -7.10
CA PHE A 28 -3.25 -2.28 -7.10
C PHE A 28 -2.17 -3.35 -7.28
N LEU A 29 -2.03 -4.22 -6.28
CA LEU A 29 -1.09 -5.34 -6.32
C LEU A 29 -1.84 -6.67 -6.30
N PHE A 30 -1.39 -7.59 -7.15
CA PHE A 30 -1.81 -8.98 -7.12
C PHE A 30 -0.85 -9.76 -6.24
N ALA A 31 -1.36 -10.27 -5.12
CA ALA A 31 -0.56 -10.96 -4.12
C ALA A 31 -1.12 -12.36 -3.87
N SER A 32 -0.24 -13.30 -3.49
CA SER A 32 -0.68 -14.63 -3.07
C SER A 32 -1.04 -14.64 -1.58
N PRO A 33 -2.00 -15.46 -1.12
CA PRO A 33 -2.36 -15.55 0.30
C PRO A 33 -1.22 -16.10 1.18
N SER A 34 -0.24 -16.76 0.57
CA SER A 34 1.00 -17.23 1.18
C SER A 34 2.06 -16.13 1.35
N TRP A 35 1.89 -14.96 0.72
CA TRP A 35 2.84 -13.85 0.85
C TRP A 35 2.82 -13.29 2.26
N THR A 36 4.00 -12.89 2.74
CA THR A 36 4.17 -12.11 3.96
C THR A 36 4.00 -10.63 3.66
N PHE A 37 3.72 -9.84 4.70
CA PHE A 37 3.68 -8.38 4.57
C PHE A 37 5.05 -7.81 4.19
N GLU A 38 6.14 -8.46 4.58
CA GLU A 38 7.49 -8.07 4.16
C GLU A 38 7.64 -8.16 2.63
N LYS A 39 7.25 -9.30 2.03
CA LYS A 39 7.28 -9.45 0.57
C LYS A 39 6.36 -8.44 -0.12
N LEU A 40 5.17 -8.19 0.44
CA LEU A 40 4.24 -7.19 -0.09
C LEU A 40 4.84 -5.78 -0.05
N SER A 41 5.52 -5.42 1.04
CA SER A 41 6.21 -4.13 1.18
C SER A 41 7.31 -3.96 0.15
N THR A 42 8.14 -4.99 -0.06
CA THR A 42 9.19 -4.96 -1.09
C THR A 42 8.59 -4.75 -2.49
N ASP A 43 7.56 -5.53 -2.83
CA ASP A 43 6.88 -5.45 -4.13
C ASP A 43 6.22 -4.09 -4.35
N LEU A 44 5.58 -3.54 -3.30
CA LEU A 44 5.03 -2.19 -3.33
C LEU A 44 6.11 -1.15 -3.58
N LEU A 45 7.25 -1.21 -2.88
CA LEU A 45 8.34 -0.26 -3.07
C LEU A 45 8.98 -0.37 -4.47
N GLU A 46 9.03 -1.57 -5.04
CA GLU A 46 9.45 -1.80 -6.43
C GLU A 46 8.49 -1.17 -7.44
N VAL A 47 7.18 -1.28 -7.23
CA VAL A 47 6.20 -0.61 -8.10
C VAL A 47 6.24 0.90 -7.91
N LEU A 48 6.37 1.39 -6.68
CA LEU A 48 6.40 2.81 -6.37
C LEU A 48 7.60 3.50 -7.00
N ARG A 49 8.80 2.91 -6.94
CA ARG A 49 10.00 3.49 -7.56
C ARG A 49 9.94 3.50 -9.09
N ASP A 50 9.31 2.49 -9.70
CA ASP A 50 9.20 2.37 -11.16
C ASP A 50 8.16 3.36 -11.72
N ARG A 51 7.04 3.50 -11.03
CA ARG A 51 5.87 4.26 -11.50
C ARG A 51 5.79 5.69 -10.98
N TYR A 52 6.37 5.95 -9.79
CA TYR A 52 6.30 7.22 -9.09
C TYR A 52 7.72 7.68 -8.67
N PRO A 53 8.64 7.87 -9.62
CA PRO A 53 10.02 8.29 -9.32
C PRO A 53 10.07 9.67 -8.64
N ASP A 54 9.12 10.55 -8.94
CA ASP A 54 9.00 11.89 -8.34
C ASP A 54 8.35 11.88 -6.95
N GLY A 55 7.85 10.73 -6.47
CA GLY A 55 7.14 10.61 -5.19
C GLY A 55 5.62 10.47 -5.30
N LEU A 56 4.96 10.35 -4.15
CA LEU A 56 3.51 10.21 -4.05
C LEU A 56 2.85 11.51 -3.61
N ALA A 57 1.95 12.05 -4.42
CA ALA A 57 1.14 13.19 -4.03
C ALA A 57 0.09 12.79 -2.97
N THR A 58 0.04 13.54 -1.87
CA THR A 58 -0.93 13.32 -0.79
C THR A 58 -2.30 13.93 -1.06
N SER A 59 -2.37 14.99 -1.89
CA SER A 59 -3.57 15.75 -2.23
C SER A 59 -3.60 16.17 -3.71
N THR A 60 -4.71 16.79 -4.15
CA THR A 60 -4.87 17.37 -5.49
C THR A 60 -4.50 18.87 -5.53
N ASP A 61 -4.31 19.50 -4.37
CA ASP A 61 -3.98 20.93 -4.26
C ASP A 61 -2.56 21.24 -4.75
N GLU A 62 -2.31 22.47 -5.19
CA GLU A 62 -0.97 22.90 -5.64
C GLU A 62 0.07 22.89 -4.51
N GLU A 63 -0.36 22.92 -3.24
CA GLU A 63 0.44 22.74 -2.01
C GLU A 63 0.47 21.28 -1.52
N SER A 64 0.36 20.31 -2.43
CA SER A 64 0.40 18.90 -2.04
C SER A 64 1.78 18.49 -1.52
N THR A 65 1.80 17.89 -0.33
CA THR A 65 3.03 17.27 0.20
C THR A 65 3.34 16.04 -0.65
N ILE A 66 4.52 16.02 -1.26
CA ILE A 66 5.00 14.84 -1.97
C ILE A 66 5.73 13.95 -0.97
N THR A 67 5.25 12.73 -0.80
CA THR A 67 5.93 11.71 -0.01
C THR A 67 7.01 11.08 -0.87
N PRO A 68 8.31 11.30 -0.57
CA PRO A 68 9.39 10.73 -1.36
C PRO A 68 9.41 9.20 -1.22
N ILE A 69 9.59 8.51 -2.33
CA ILE A 69 9.76 7.06 -2.31
C ILE A 69 11.20 6.73 -1.87
N PRO A 70 11.39 5.89 -0.84
CA PRO A 70 12.72 5.49 -0.42
C PRO A 70 13.47 4.73 -1.52
N ALA A 71 14.77 4.99 -1.62
CA ALA A 71 15.65 4.20 -2.46
C ALA A 71 15.79 2.76 -1.92
N GLU A 72 16.22 1.83 -2.77
CA GLU A 72 16.34 0.39 -2.44
C GLU A 72 17.18 0.10 -1.19
N ASN A 73 18.12 0.99 -0.82
CA ASN A 73 19.03 0.84 0.31
C ASN A 73 18.65 1.72 1.52
N SER A 74 17.40 2.19 1.59
CA SER A 74 16.94 3.04 2.70
C SER A 74 16.32 2.18 3.81
N ASP A 75 16.65 2.45 5.08
CA ASP A 75 16.04 1.84 6.28
C ASP A 75 14.59 2.28 6.53
N VAL A 76 13.78 2.42 5.48
CA VAL A 76 12.38 2.82 5.57
C VAL A 76 11.50 1.59 5.73
N LYS A 77 10.61 1.63 6.72
CA LYS A 77 9.62 0.59 6.97
C LYS A 77 8.26 0.98 6.40
N VAL A 78 7.60 0.04 5.74
CA VAL A 78 6.21 0.21 5.30
C VAL A 78 5.28 -0.28 6.40
N VAL A 79 4.42 0.60 6.89
CA VAL A 79 3.36 0.25 7.82
C VAL A 79 2.03 0.23 7.09
N PHE A 80 1.23 -0.79 7.36
CA PHE A 80 -0.09 -0.94 6.76
C PHE A 80 -1.19 -0.49 7.74
N GLY A 81 -2.25 0.07 7.17
CA GLY A 81 -3.46 0.46 7.87
C GLY A 81 -4.66 -0.23 7.24
N THR A 82 -5.59 -0.71 8.05
CA THR A 82 -6.87 -1.21 7.56
C THR A 82 -7.94 -0.13 7.78
N PRO A 83 -8.89 0.04 6.86
CA PRO A 83 -9.95 1.02 7.05
C PRO A 83 -10.72 0.72 8.34
N ARG A 84 -11.07 1.77 9.09
CA ARG A 84 -11.89 1.61 10.30
C ARG A 84 -13.29 1.14 9.96
N ASP A 85 -13.80 1.60 8.81
CA ASP A 85 -15.09 1.26 8.27
C ASP A 85 -14.91 0.83 6.80
N ALA A 86 -15.48 -0.31 6.42
CA ALA A 86 -15.28 -0.90 5.10
C ALA A 86 -16.07 -0.16 4.00
N ASP A 87 -17.13 0.55 4.40
CA ASP A 87 -18.04 1.29 3.54
C ASP A 87 -17.69 2.79 3.53
N ASP A 88 -17.06 3.29 4.60
CA ASP A 88 -16.67 4.70 4.74
C ASP A 88 -15.18 4.87 5.10
N TYR A 89 -14.36 5.09 4.08
CA TYR A 89 -12.93 5.33 4.24
C TYR A 89 -12.57 6.72 4.81
N THR A 90 -13.53 7.65 4.90
CA THR A 90 -13.31 8.97 5.51
C THR A 90 -13.21 8.90 7.04
N LYS A 91 -13.72 7.80 7.64
CA LYS A 91 -13.54 7.47 9.07
C LYS A 91 -12.07 7.24 9.45
N GLY A 92 -11.20 7.15 8.46
CA GLY A 92 -9.77 6.97 8.60
C GLY A 92 -9.36 5.50 8.72
N PHE A 93 -8.06 5.29 8.84
CA PHE A 93 -7.46 3.96 8.90
C PHE A 93 -6.86 3.73 10.28
N LYS A 94 -6.91 2.48 10.74
CA LYS A 94 -6.24 2.03 11.96
C LYS A 94 -5.00 1.24 11.58
N LYS A 95 -3.93 1.33 12.38
CA LYS A 95 -2.73 0.50 12.20
C LYS A 95 -3.15 -0.96 12.11
N PHE A 96 -2.68 -1.62 11.06
CA PHE A 96 -2.87 -3.03 10.86
C PHE A 96 -1.65 -3.74 11.45
N ASP A 97 -1.84 -4.32 12.63
CA ASP A 97 -0.77 -5.01 13.35
C ASP A 97 -0.34 -6.25 12.55
N VAL A 98 0.85 -6.23 11.95
CA VAL A 98 1.37 -7.31 11.12
C VAL A 98 2.68 -7.81 11.70
N GLY A 99 2.72 -9.09 12.07
CA GLY A 99 3.94 -9.74 12.49
C GLY A 99 4.81 -10.17 11.30
N PRO A 100 6.12 -10.39 11.51
CA PRO A 100 7.04 -10.81 10.44
C PRO A 100 6.70 -12.18 9.83
N LYS A 101 5.92 -13.02 10.55
CA LYS A 101 5.46 -14.34 10.09
C LYS A 101 4.00 -14.35 9.66
N ASP A 102 3.31 -13.21 9.72
CA ASP A 102 1.93 -13.12 9.26
C ASP A 102 1.87 -13.12 7.74
N THR A 103 0.97 -13.94 7.20
CA THR A 103 0.67 -13.97 5.77
C THR A 103 -0.66 -13.30 5.50
N LEU A 104 -0.83 -12.80 4.27
CA LEU A 104 -2.06 -12.09 3.85
C LEU A 104 -3.32 -12.93 4.11
N GLY A 105 -3.28 -14.23 3.78
CA GLY A 105 -4.40 -15.14 4.03
C GLY A 105 -4.69 -15.39 5.51
N LYS A 106 -3.65 -15.50 6.36
CA LYS A 106 -3.82 -15.70 7.81
C LYS A 106 -4.39 -14.49 8.51
N LYS A 107 -4.09 -13.29 8.00
CA LYS A 107 -4.61 -12.03 8.54
C LYS A 107 -6.01 -11.67 8.06
N GLY A 108 -6.67 -12.59 7.34
CA GLY A 108 -8.07 -12.45 6.94
C GLY A 108 -8.30 -11.52 5.74
N LEU A 109 -7.27 -11.26 4.92
CA LEU A 109 -7.48 -10.52 3.68
C LEU A 109 -8.36 -11.34 2.74
N LYS A 110 -9.44 -10.72 2.26
CA LYS A 110 -10.36 -11.27 1.26
C LYS A 110 -9.74 -11.13 -0.13
N LYS A 111 -10.40 -11.76 -1.12
CA LYS A 111 -10.02 -11.71 -2.54
C LYS A 111 -9.75 -10.30 -3.07
N VAL A 112 -10.47 -9.29 -2.57
CA VAL A 112 -10.16 -7.88 -2.77
C VAL A 112 -10.14 -7.21 -1.40
N SER A 113 -9.01 -6.59 -1.05
CA SER A 113 -8.82 -5.93 0.25
C SER A 113 -8.17 -4.56 0.07
N THR A 114 -8.73 -3.54 0.73
CA THR A 114 -8.18 -2.19 0.75
C THR A 114 -7.35 -1.98 2.01
N LEU A 115 -6.11 -1.54 1.84
CA LEU A 115 -5.19 -1.15 2.90
C LEU A 115 -4.64 0.24 2.61
N ALA A 116 -4.45 1.05 3.64
CA ALA A 116 -3.59 2.22 3.55
C ALA A 116 -2.14 1.82 3.82
N PHE A 117 -1.18 2.58 3.30
CA PHE A 117 0.22 2.42 3.67
C PHE A 117 0.86 3.76 4.02
N ALA A 118 1.85 3.70 4.90
CA ALA A 118 2.69 4.82 5.28
C ALA A 118 4.16 4.38 5.29
N LEU A 119 5.03 5.29 4.86
CA LEU A 119 6.47 5.08 4.82
C LEU A 119 7.07 5.73 6.08
N LEU A 120 7.60 4.92 6.99
CA LEU A 120 8.24 5.39 8.21
C LEU A 120 9.76 5.38 8.03
N GLY A 121 10.39 6.53 8.28
CA GLY A 121 11.85 6.62 8.37
C GLY A 121 12.42 5.83 9.55
N PRO A 122 13.74 5.61 9.59
CA PRO A 122 14.41 4.81 10.64
C PRO A 122 14.21 5.39 12.05
N ASP A 123 14.00 6.70 12.16
CA ASP A 123 13.74 7.43 13.41
C ASP A 123 12.24 7.50 13.79
N GLN A 124 11.33 6.92 12.99
CA GLN A 124 9.90 6.94 13.29
C GLN A 124 9.43 5.64 13.94
N ASP A 125 8.99 5.75 15.20
CA ASP A 125 8.35 4.66 15.94
C ASP A 125 7.05 4.22 15.27
N GLU A 126 7.00 2.94 14.90
CA GLU A 126 5.80 2.26 14.40
C GLU A 126 4.65 2.23 15.42
N ASP A 127 4.95 2.41 16.72
CA ASP A 127 3.98 2.48 17.82
C ASP A 127 3.43 3.88 18.08
N ARG A 128 4.03 4.92 17.47
CA ARG A 128 3.42 6.25 17.45
C ARG A 128 2.24 6.21 16.49
N LEU A 129 1.18 6.99 16.75
CA LEU A 129 -0.03 7.05 15.91
C LEU A 129 0.33 7.38 14.45
N VAL A 130 0.57 6.34 13.64
CA VAL A 130 0.83 6.46 12.21
C VAL A 130 -0.44 7.04 11.60
N LYS A 131 -0.35 8.27 11.10
CA LYS A 131 -1.45 8.90 10.37
C LYS A 131 -1.40 8.39 8.94
N PHE A 132 -2.40 7.59 8.59
CA PHE A 132 -2.62 7.18 7.22
C PHE A 132 -3.39 8.29 6.52
N GLU A 133 -2.66 9.10 5.76
CA GLU A 133 -3.25 10.14 4.93
C GLU A 133 -3.83 9.47 3.69
N VAL A 134 -5.15 9.44 3.58
CA VAL A 134 -5.86 8.96 2.39
C VAL A 134 -6.83 10.07 2.00
N ALA A 135 -6.56 10.68 0.86
CA ALA A 135 -7.40 11.71 0.29
C ALA A 135 -8.38 11.07 -0.69
N PHE A 136 -9.63 11.51 -0.60
CA PHE A 136 -10.64 11.20 -1.60
C PHE A 136 -10.77 12.44 -2.47
N PRO A 137 -10.75 12.31 -3.81
CA PRO A 137 -11.16 13.41 -4.65
C PRO A 137 -12.60 13.75 -4.26
N VAL A 138 -12.79 14.90 -3.59
CA VAL A 138 -14.11 15.50 -3.46
C VAL A 138 -14.51 15.87 -4.87
N ASN A 139 -15.44 15.10 -5.42
CA ASN A 139 -16.12 15.51 -6.63
C ASN A 139 -17.02 16.66 -6.20
N ASP A 140 -16.53 17.88 -6.34
CA ASP A 140 -17.32 19.10 -6.17
C ASP A 140 -18.34 19.13 -7.33
N VAL A 141 -19.37 18.29 -7.21
CA VAL A 141 -20.60 18.50 -7.93
C VAL A 141 -21.42 19.43 -7.05
N GLU A 142 -21.16 20.72 -7.23
CA GLU A 142 -22.09 21.78 -6.87
C GLU A 142 -23.49 21.38 -7.38
N ALA A 143 -24.46 21.36 -6.46
CA ALA A 143 -25.88 21.21 -6.76
C ALA A 143 -26.64 22.41 -6.19
#